data_AF-C4ZMF8-F1
#
_entry.id   AF-C4ZMF8-F1
#
_cell.length_a   1.000
_cell.length_b   1.000
_cell.length_c   1.000
_cell.angle_alpha   90.00
_cell.angle_beta   90.00
_cell.angle_gamma   90.00
#
_symmetry.space_group_name_H-M   'P 1'
#
loop_
_entity.id
_entity.type
_entity.pdbx_description
1 polymer ?
#
loop_
_entity_poly.entity_id
_entity_poly.type
_entity_poly.pdbx_seq_one_letter_code
_entity_poly.pdbx_strand_id
1 'polypeptide(L)'
;MNSSCPTGSCAPGPCPPDEALSALVDAALPSEAGAGLLAHCAGCPRCTRRLAELRALSDAFAALPAIRLEVDLAAQLVDRLQAGAPAAARKRGQGPWWVRWMDRIRPPTPWRFAFSPFAGSIAAVGLGLWLGGMLMELEEPVSPPAANTTLAAMSVFGSVPPGNLCPRAGACGASGNAR
;
A
#
# COMPACT_ATOMS: atom_id res chain seq x y z
N MET A 1 -18.70 31.87 7.81
CA MET A 1 -19.82 32.41 8.61
C MET A 1 -19.30 32.76 10.01
N ASN A 2 -19.61 33.94 10.55
CA ASN A 2 -19.12 34.35 11.87
C ASN A 2 -20.02 33.81 12.99
N SER A 3 -19.58 32.75 13.65
CA SER A 3 -20.32 32.11 14.75
C SER A 3 -20.12 32.84 16.09
N SER A 4 -20.71 34.03 16.20
CA SER A 4 -20.80 34.86 17.41
C SER A 4 -21.10 34.02 18.67
N CYS A 5 -20.42 34.29 19.79
CA CYS A 5 -20.72 33.65 21.07
C CYS A 5 -22.09 34.13 21.60
N PRO A 6 -23.11 33.27 21.77
CA PRO A 6 -24.31 33.65 22.50
C PRO A 6 -24.01 33.56 24.01
N THR A 7 -24.03 34.72 24.68
CA THR A 7 -24.11 34.89 26.15
C THR A 7 -23.11 34.10 27.03
N GLY A 8 -22.08 34.79 27.53
CA GLY A 8 -21.24 34.30 28.63
C GLY A 8 -19.75 34.23 28.30
N SER A 9 -19.04 35.35 28.52
CA SER A 9 -17.57 35.50 28.58
C SER A 9 -16.75 34.45 27.79
N CYS A 10 -16.64 34.65 26.48
CA CYS A 10 -15.57 34.03 25.70
C CYS A 10 -14.23 34.73 26.02
N ALA A 11 -13.15 33.97 26.21
CA ALA A 11 -11.78 34.46 26.28
C ALA A 11 -11.47 35.43 25.11
N PRO A 12 -10.56 36.42 25.26
CA PRO A 12 -10.34 37.45 24.25
C PRO A 12 -9.88 36.88 22.92
N GLY A 13 -10.79 36.81 21.94
CA GLY A 13 -10.55 36.34 20.58
C GLY A 13 -11.78 35.65 19.98
N PRO A 14 -11.84 35.48 18.65
CA PRO A 14 -12.79 34.57 18.03
C PRO A 14 -12.53 33.14 18.50
N CYS A 15 -13.58 32.31 18.59
CA CYS A 15 -13.37 30.89 18.86
C CYS A 15 -12.61 30.22 17.69
N PRO A 16 -11.75 29.23 17.99
CA PRO A 16 -11.06 28.45 16.98
C PRO A 16 -12.04 27.65 16.11
N PRO A 17 -11.63 27.24 14.89
CA PRO A 17 -12.36 26.28 14.08
C PRO A 17 -12.39 24.89 14.75
N ASP A 18 -13.43 24.10 14.48
CA ASP A 18 -13.63 22.77 15.08
C ASP A 18 -12.50 21.80 14.70
N GLU A 19 -11.91 21.96 13.52
CA GLU A 19 -10.75 21.20 13.04
C GLU A 19 -9.53 21.35 13.96
N ALA A 20 -9.34 22.53 14.56
CA ALA A 20 -8.25 22.74 15.54
C ALA A 20 -8.54 22.01 16.87
N LEU A 21 -9.81 21.91 17.27
CA LEU A 21 -10.21 21.14 18.45
C LEU A 21 -10.05 19.63 18.21
N SER A 22 -10.33 19.13 17.00
CA SER A 22 -10.01 17.74 16.63
C SER A 22 -8.50 17.49 16.66
N ALA A 23 -7.72 18.34 15.98
CA ALA A 23 -6.26 18.21 15.94
C ALA A 23 -5.59 18.28 17.34
N LEU A 24 -6.24 18.89 18.34
CA LEU A 24 -5.81 18.84 19.73
C LEU A 24 -6.09 17.48 20.41
N VAL A 25 -7.20 16.83 20.08
CA VAL A 25 -7.53 15.47 20.58
C VAL A 25 -6.66 14.42 19.89
N ASP A 26 -6.41 14.58 18.60
CA ASP A 26 -5.58 13.68 17.78
C ASP A 26 -4.06 13.88 17.99
N ALA A 27 -3.66 14.80 18.89
CA ALA A 27 -2.27 15.22 19.13
C ALA A 27 -1.51 15.67 17.86
N ALA A 28 -2.24 16.18 16.86
CA ALA A 28 -1.73 16.60 15.55
C ALA A 28 -1.28 18.08 15.50
N LEU A 29 -1.38 18.82 16.60
CA LEU A 29 -0.90 20.19 16.74
C LEU A 29 0.54 20.24 17.30
N PRO A 30 1.37 21.22 16.88
CA PRO A 30 2.62 21.52 17.59
C PRO A 30 2.33 22.01 19.00
N SER A 31 3.24 21.73 19.94
CA SER A 31 3.06 21.94 21.39
C SER A 31 2.63 23.36 21.77
N GLU A 32 3.20 24.38 21.15
CA GLU A 32 2.87 25.78 21.41
C GLU A 32 1.42 26.12 21.00
N ALA A 33 0.99 25.66 19.82
CA ALA A 33 -0.38 25.87 19.33
C ALA A 33 -1.39 25.10 20.20
N GLY A 34 -1.05 23.87 20.61
CA GLY A 34 -1.86 23.08 21.54
C GLY A 34 -2.03 23.76 22.90
N ALA A 35 -0.96 24.31 23.48
CA ALA A 35 -1.01 25.06 24.74
C ALA A 35 -1.88 26.32 24.64
N GLY A 36 -1.75 27.10 23.56
CA GLY A 36 -2.60 28.27 23.30
C GLY A 36 -4.08 27.90 23.15
N LEU A 37 -4.38 26.78 22.47
CA LEU A 37 -5.74 26.31 22.28
C LEU A 37 -6.37 25.80 23.58
N LEU A 38 -5.59 25.12 24.44
CA LEU A 38 -6.01 24.71 25.77
C LEU A 38 -6.31 25.92 26.67
N ALA A 39 -5.49 26.97 26.62
CA ALA A 39 -5.73 28.22 27.34
C ALA A 39 -7.02 28.92 26.87
N HIS A 40 -7.30 28.95 25.56
CA HIS A 40 -8.59 29.45 25.05
C HIS A 40 -9.77 28.61 25.55
N CYS A 41 -9.66 27.27 25.54
CA CYS A 41 -10.72 26.40 26.02
C CYS A 41 -11.04 26.65 27.50
N ALA A 42 -10.01 26.79 28.36
CA ALA A 42 -10.18 27.08 29.78
C ALA A 42 -10.97 28.38 30.06
N GLY A 43 -10.89 29.37 29.15
CA GLY A 43 -11.67 30.61 29.22
C GLY A 43 -12.91 30.67 28.31
N CYS A 44 -13.31 29.57 27.67
CA CYS A 44 -14.45 29.54 26.75
C CYS A 44 -15.33 28.30 26.99
N PRO A 45 -16.53 28.43 27.61
CA PRO A 45 -17.36 27.28 27.96
C PRO A 45 -17.85 26.51 26.72
N ARG A 46 -18.07 27.19 25.59
CA ARG A 46 -18.44 26.55 24.31
C ARG A 46 -17.34 25.61 23.81
N CYS A 47 -16.09 26.07 23.81
CA CYS A 47 -14.94 25.28 23.36
C CYS A 47 -14.57 24.18 24.37
N THR A 48 -14.68 24.43 25.68
CA THR A 48 -14.54 23.37 26.70
C THR A 48 -15.55 22.25 26.49
N ARG A 49 -16.84 22.57 26.30
CA ARG A 49 -17.87 21.55 26.03
C ARG A 49 -17.57 20.76 24.75
N ARG A 50 -17.22 21.46 23.67
CA ARG A 50 -16.90 20.84 22.38
C ARG A 50 -15.67 19.92 22.45
N LEU A 51 -14.64 20.33 23.19
CA LEU A 51 -13.45 19.52 23.43
C LEU A 51 -13.75 18.28 24.29
N ALA A 52 -14.67 18.39 25.26
CA ALA A 52 -15.14 17.25 26.05
C ALA A 52 -15.95 16.25 25.21
N GLU A 53 -16.83 16.73 24.32
CA GLU A 53 -17.55 15.90 23.34
C GLU A 53 -16.58 15.08 22.46
N LEU A 54 -15.55 15.73 21.91
CA LEU A 54 -14.55 15.08 21.04
C LEU A 54 -13.69 14.06 21.81
N ARG A 55 -13.29 14.38 23.05
CA ARG A 55 -12.56 13.43 23.91
C ARG A 55 -13.40 12.21 24.25
N ALA A 56 -14.65 12.38 24.65
CA ALA A 56 -15.54 11.26 24.95
C ALA A 56 -15.75 10.33 23.75
N LEU A 57 -15.76 10.86 22.52
CA LEU A 57 -15.78 10.05 21.30
C LEU A 57 -14.44 9.29 21.10
N SER A 58 -13.30 9.97 21.26
CA SER A 58 -11.97 9.34 21.16
C SER A 58 -11.80 8.21 22.18
N ASP A 59 -12.18 8.44 23.44
CA ASP A 59 -12.17 7.45 24.52
C ASP A 59 -13.09 6.26 24.20
N ALA A 60 -14.28 6.51 23.62
CA ALA A 60 -15.20 5.45 23.20
C ALA A 60 -14.65 4.61 22.05
N PHE A 61 -13.92 5.20 21.09
CA PHE A 61 -13.22 4.46 20.04
C PHE A 61 -12.02 3.67 20.60
N ALA A 62 -11.25 4.24 21.53
CA ALA A 62 -10.14 3.57 22.19
C ALA A 62 -10.59 2.39 23.08
N ALA A 63 -11.82 2.46 23.61
CA ALA A 63 -12.45 1.39 24.39
C ALA A 63 -13.04 0.24 23.55
N LEU A 64 -13.05 0.34 22.20
CA LEU A 64 -13.53 -0.75 21.35
C LEU A 64 -12.65 -2.00 21.52
N PRO A 65 -13.24 -3.19 21.67
CA PRO A 65 -12.47 -4.41 21.80
C PRO A 65 -11.68 -4.67 20.52
N ALA A 66 -10.39 -5.00 20.66
CA ALA A 66 -9.55 -5.39 19.53
C ALA A 66 -10.11 -6.68 18.89
N ILE A 67 -10.79 -6.54 17.74
CA ILE A 67 -11.38 -7.65 17.01
C ILE A 67 -10.26 -8.56 16.52
N ARG A 68 -10.05 -9.67 17.23
CA ARG A 68 -9.23 -10.78 16.76
C ARG A 68 -10.14 -11.73 16.01
N LEU A 69 -9.85 -11.95 14.73
CA LEU A 69 -10.51 -13.01 13.98
C LEU A 69 -9.99 -14.35 14.51
N GLU A 70 -10.88 -15.12 15.13
CA GLU A 70 -10.57 -16.48 15.62
C GLU A 70 -10.35 -17.48 14.49
N VAL A 71 -10.79 -17.13 13.27
CA VAL A 71 -10.61 -17.93 12.07
C VAL A 71 -9.57 -17.27 11.17
N ASP A 72 -8.68 -18.08 10.58
CA ASP A 72 -7.76 -17.62 9.54
C ASP A 72 -8.55 -17.21 8.29
N LEU A 73 -8.86 -15.91 8.20
CA LEU A 73 -9.51 -15.31 7.06
C LEU A 73 -8.59 -15.32 5.82
N ALA A 74 -7.26 -15.29 6.00
CA ALA A 74 -6.33 -15.35 4.89
C ALA A 74 -6.36 -16.72 4.22
N ALA A 75 -6.36 -17.81 4.99
CA ALA A 75 -6.56 -19.16 4.47
C ALA A 75 -7.89 -19.30 3.71
N GLN A 76 -9.00 -18.84 4.31
CA GLN A 76 -10.32 -18.87 3.64
C GLN A 76 -10.37 -18.03 2.36
N LEU A 77 -9.75 -16.84 2.35
CA LEU A 77 -9.65 -16.01 1.15
C LEU A 77 -8.81 -16.68 0.07
N VAL A 78 -7.68 -17.29 0.43
CA VAL A 78 -6.85 -18.06 -0.50
C VAL A 78 -7.63 -19.22 -1.11
N ASP A 79 -8.35 -20.00 -0.30
CA ASP A 79 -9.19 -21.10 -0.80
C ASP A 79 -10.30 -20.60 -1.75
N ARG A 80 -10.97 -19.49 -1.41
CA ARG A 80 -12.00 -18.88 -2.28
C ARG A 80 -11.41 -18.37 -3.60
N LEU A 81 -10.24 -17.73 -3.57
CA LEU A 81 -9.53 -17.26 -4.76
C LEU A 81 -9.05 -18.43 -5.62
N GLN A 82 -8.54 -19.51 -5.01
CA GLN A 82 -8.16 -20.73 -5.73
C GLN A 82 -9.36 -21.46 -6.32
N ALA A 83 -10.48 -21.51 -5.60
CA ALA A 83 -11.74 -22.09 -6.07
C ALA A 83 -12.29 -21.35 -7.30
N GLY A 84 -12.25 -20.01 -7.29
CA GLY A 84 -12.65 -19.17 -8.42
C GLY A 84 -11.62 -19.05 -9.55
N ALA A 85 -10.37 -19.48 -9.35
CA ALA A 85 -9.33 -19.36 -10.37
C ALA A 85 -9.60 -20.27 -11.59
N PRO A 86 -9.51 -19.74 -12.83
CA PRO A 86 -9.71 -20.54 -14.04
C PRO A 86 -8.67 -21.66 -14.14
N ALA A 87 -9.05 -22.80 -14.72
CA ALA A 87 -8.22 -24.02 -14.74
C ALA A 87 -6.82 -23.83 -15.35
N ALA A 88 -6.65 -22.85 -16.25
CA ALA A 88 -5.36 -22.47 -16.80
C ALA A 88 -4.37 -21.92 -15.76
N ALA A 89 -4.84 -21.19 -14.74
CA ALA A 89 -4.00 -20.64 -13.68
C ALA A 89 -3.44 -21.74 -12.76
N ARG A 90 -4.26 -22.74 -12.42
CA ARG A 90 -3.87 -23.87 -11.55
C ARG A 90 -2.74 -24.72 -12.12
N LYS A 91 -2.52 -24.73 -13.44
CA LYS A 91 -1.46 -25.52 -14.08
C LYS A 91 -0.07 -24.85 -14.08
N ARG A 92 0.05 -23.57 -13.70
CA ARG A 92 1.32 -22.81 -13.82
C ARG A 92 2.45 -23.30 -12.89
N GLY A 93 2.15 -24.12 -11.88
CA GLY A 93 3.15 -24.78 -11.03
C GLY A 93 3.75 -26.08 -11.60
N GLN A 94 3.12 -26.68 -12.61
CA GLN A 94 3.62 -27.90 -13.25
C GLN A 94 4.50 -27.53 -14.45
N GLY A 95 5.70 -27.00 -14.14
CA GLY A 95 6.76 -26.83 -15.12
C GLY A 95 7.02 -28.16 -15.85
N PRO A 96 7.07 -28.19 -17.20
CA PRO A 96 7.17 -29.44 -17.93
C PRO A 96 8.40 -30.26 -17.53
N TRP A 97 8.26 -31.58 -17.56
CA TRP A 97 9.28 -32.51 -17.06
C TRP A 97 10.70 -32.28 -17.64
N TRP A 98 10.78 -31.79 -18.88
CA TRP A 98 12.05 -31.45 -19.53
C TRP A 98 12.80 -30.29 -18.86
N VAL A 99 12.10 -29.34 -18.23
CA VAL A 99 12.72 -28.21 -17.53
C VAL A 99 13.43 -28.70 -16.25
N ARG A 100 12.79 -29.62 -15.50
CA ARG A 100 13.42 -30.30 -14.35
C ARG A 100 14.58 -31.20 -14.76
N TRP A 101 14.55 -31.77 -15.97
CA TRP A 101 15.66 -32.50 -16.56
C TRP A 101 16.83 -31.58 -16.91
N MET A 102 16.58 -30.42 -17.54
CA MET A 102 17.64 -29.46 -17.89
C MET A 102 18.41 -28.92 -16.66
N ASP A 103 17.73 -28.61 -15.55
CA ASP A 103 18.42 -28.23 -14.30
C ASP A 103 19.23 -29.39 -13.68
N ARG A 104 18.92 -30.66 -13.99
CA ARG A 104 19.73 -31.82 -13.57
C ARG A 104 21.04 -31.94 -14.37
N ILE A 105 21.06 -31.52 -15.63
CA ILE A 105 22.29 -31.54 -16.46
C ILE A 105 23.18 -30.31 -16.17
N ARG A 106 22.70 -29.34 -15.38
CA ARG A 106 23.45 -28.11 -15.09
C ARG A 106 24.71 -28.44 -14.27
N PRO A 107 25.93 -28.28 -14.83
CA PRO A 107 27.14 -28.68 -14.11
C PRO A 107 27.42 -27.74 -12.93
N PRO A 108 27.79 -28.25 -11.76
CA PRO A 108 28.10 -27.44 -10.57
C PRO A 108 29.55 -26.92 -10.63
N THR A 109 29.91 -26.19 -11.68
CA THR A 109 31.26 -25.63 -11.86
C THR A 109 31.25 -24.09 -11.87
N PRO A 110 32.18 -23.42 -11.14
CA PRO A 110 32.19 -21.96 -10.98
C PRO A 110 32.77 -21.20 -12.20
N TRP A 111 32.64 -21.75 -13.41
CA TRP A 111 33.15 -21.15 -14.66
C TRP A 111 32.21 -20.06 -15.21
N ARG A 112 31.94 -19.03 -14.39
CA ARG A 112 31.16 -17.84 -14.79
C ARG A 112 31.96 -16.72 -15.47
N PHE A 113 33.23 -16.96 -15.81
CA PHE A 113 34.17 -15.92 -16.28
C PHE A 113 34.93 -16.25 -17.58
N ALA A 114 34.58 -17.33 -18.29
CA ALA A 114 35.26 -17.73 -19.53
C ALA A 114 34.67 -17.15 -20.83
N PHE A 115 33.62 -16.32 -20.74
CA PHE A 115 33.13 -15.51 -21.87
C PHE A 115 33.29 -14.03 -21.53
N SER A 116 34.09 -13.35 -22.35
CA SER A 116 34.42 -11.92 -22.24
C SER A 116 33.16 -11.04 -22.12
N PRO A 117 33.17 -9.97 -21.28
CA PRO A 117 32.00 -9.13 -21.04
C PRO A 117 31.50 -8.34 -22.27
N PHE A 118 32.18 -8.42 -23.42
CA PHE A 118 31.79 -7.75 -24.66
C PHE A 118 30.97 -8.61 -25.64
N ALA A 119 30.86 -9.92 -25.45
CA ALA A 119 30.16 -10.80 -26.41
C ALA A 119 28.62 -10.78 -26.29
N GLY A 120 28.06 -10.26 -25.19
CA GLY A 120 26.61 -10.28 -24.92
C GLY A 120 25.81 -9.08 -25.41
N SER A 121 26.47 -7.94 -25.70
CA SER A 121 25.79 -6.67 -25.98
C SER A 121 25.10 -6.63 -27.35
N ILE A 122 25.71 -7.21 -28.38
CA ILE A 122 25.18 -7.16 -29.76
C ILE A 122 23.89 -7.99 -29.88
N ALA A 123 23.81 -9.16 -29.22
CA ALA A 123 22.63 -10.02 -29.27
C ALA A 123 21.39 -9.36 -28.63
N ALA A 124 21.57 -8.63 -27.52
CA ALA A 124 20.47 -7.93 -26.85
C ALA A 124 19.92 -6.76 -27.68
N VAL A 125 20.79 -5.99 -28.34
CA VAL A 125 20.37 -4.90 -29.24
C VAL A 125 19.70 -5.46 -30.50
N GLY A 126 20.25 -6.53 -31.10
CA GLY A 126 19.64 -7.19 -32.25
C GLY A 126 18.24 -7.75 -31.96
N LEU A 127 18.08 -8.45 -30.82
CA LEU A 127 16.78 -8.96 -30.39
C LEU A 127 15.79 -7.83 -30.06
N GLY A 128 16.25 -6.76 -29.40
CA GLY A 128 15.43 -5.59 -29.08
C GLY A 128 14.95 -4.84 -30.32
N LEU A 129 15.81 -4.67 -31.34
CA LEU A 129 15.47 -4.02 -32.60
C LEU A 129 14.50 -4.89 -33.42
N TRP A 130 14.68 -6.22 -33.42
CA TRP A 130 13.78 -7.16 -34.08
C TRP A 130 12.39 -7.20 -33.42
N LEU A 131 12.33 -7.22 -32.08
CA LEU A 131 11.06 -7.15 -31.35
C LEU A 131 10.37 -5.79 -31.52
N GLY A 132 11.13 -4.70 -31.58
CA GLY A 132 10.62 -3.36 -31.83
C GLY A 132 10.04 -3.18 -33.23
N GLY A 133 10.65 -3.80 -34.25
CA GLY A 133 10.12 -3.83 -35.61
C GLY A 133 8.74 -4.52 -35.69
N MET A 134 8.62 -5.71 -35.09
CA MET A 134 7.36 -6.46 -35.03
C MET A 134 6.22 -5.70 -34.29
N LEU A 135 6.56 -4.78 -33.39
CA LEU A 135 5.57 -3.94 -32.69
C LEU A 135 5.13 -2.72 -33.51
N MET A 136 5.98 -2.21 -34.40
CA MET A 136 5.67 -1.06 -35.27
C MET A 136 4.86 -1.44 -36.52
N GLU A 137 4.81 -2.73 -36.87
CA GLU A 137 3.94 -3.25 -37.94
C GLU A 137 2.50 -3.58 -37.47
N LEU A 138 2.11 -3.18 -36.24
CA LEU A 138 0.85 -3.57 -35.58
C LEU A 138 -0.16 -2.43 -35.26
N GLU A 139 0.02 -1.22 -35.80
CA GLU A 139 -1.11 -0.28 -35.98
C GLU A 139 -1.69 -0.48 -37.39
N GLU A 140 -3.00 -0.63 -37.64
CA GLU A 140 -4.24 -0.70 -36.84
C GLU A 140 -5.25 -1.51 -37.72
N PRO A 141 -6.39 -2.09 -37.24
CA PRO A 141 -7.28 -1.48 -36.25
C PRO A 141 -7.81 -2.38 -35.11
N VAL A 142 -8.16 -1.72 -34.00
CA VAL A 142 -9.20 -2.05 -33.01
C VAL A 142 -9.71 -3.50 -33.01
N SER A 143 -9.25 -4.28 -32.03
CA SER A 143 -9.82 -5.59 -31.68
C SER A 143 -9.75 -5.83 -30.17
N PRO A 144 -10.59 -6.73 -29.60
CA PRO A 144 -11.01 -6.67 -28.20
C PRO A 144 -9.88 -6.95 -27.18
N PRO A 145 -10.05 -6.55 -25.90
CA PRO A 145 -9.01 -6.67 -24.89
C PRO A 145 -8.50 -8.11 -24.77
N ALA A 146 -7.21 -8.29 -25.07
CA ALA A 146 -6.56 -9.57 -25.09
C ALA A 146 -6.51 -10.21 -23.69
N ALA A 147 -6.74 -11.53 -23.61
CA ALA A 147 -6.94 -12.30 -22.37
C ALA A 147 -5.68 -12.50 -21.50
N ASN A 148 -4.67 -11.66 -21.70
CA ASN A 148 -3.35 -11.69 -21.09
C ASN A 148 -2.95 -10.35 -20.47
N THR A 149 -3.92 -9.53 -20.07
CA THR A 149 -3.73 -8.56 -18.98
C THR A 149 -3.28 -9.29 -17.72
N THR A 150 -1.96 -9.36 -17.53
CA THR A 150 -1.39 -9.64 -16.22
C THR A 150 -1.74 -8.48 -15.31
N LEU A 151 -2.85 -8.61 -14.59
CA LEU A 151 -3.08 -7.88 -13.35
C LEU A 151 -1.85 -8.10 -12.48
N ALA A 152 -0.96 -7.10 -12.45
CA ALA A 152 0.03 -7.00 -11.40
C ALA A 152 -0.75 -7.09 -10.09
N ALA A 153 -0.42 -8.08 -9.24
CA ALA A 153 -1.20 -8.40 -8.07
C ALA A 153 -1.14 -7.22 -7.08
N MET A 154 -2.09 -6.30 -7.21
CA MET A 154 -2.22 -5.16 -6.34
C MET A 154 -2.61 -5.70 -4.97
N SER A 155 -1.70 -5.59 -4.00
CA SER A 155 -2.01 -5.88 -2.60
C SER A 155 -3.02 -4.83 -2.12
N VAL A 156 -4.31 -5.14 -2.24
CA VAL A 156 -5.44 -4.26 -1.86
C VAL A 156 -5.36 -3.82 -0.38
N PHE A 157 -4.61 -4.56 0.45
CA PHE A 157 -4.34 -4.26 1.86
C PHE A 157 -2.83 -4.17 2.19
N GLY A 158 -1.99 -3.86 1.21
CA GLY A 158 -0.58 -3.54 1.47
C GLY A 158 -0.46 -2.18 2.17
N SER A 159 0.33 -2.10 3.25
CA SER A 159 0.57 -0.85 4.01
C SER A 159 1.41 0.20 3.27
N VAL A 160 1.72 -0.03 1.99
CA VAL A 160 2.48 0.87 1.12
C VAL A 160 1.59 1.23 -0.08
N PRO A 161 1.13 2.49 -0.22
CA PRO A 161 0.33 2.89 -1.37
C PRO A 161 1.16 2.82 -2.67
N PRO A 162 0.55 2.50 -3.82
CA PRO A 162 1.26 2.41 -5.08
C PRO A 162 1.88 3.77 -5.46
N GLY A 163 3.19 3.79 -5.67
CA GLY A 163 3.95 4.99 -6.04
C GLY A 163 5.01 5.43 -5.03
N ASN A 164 5.05 4.86 -3.81
CA ASN A 164 6.10 5.21 -2.85
C ASN A 164 7.42 4.47 -3.14
N LEU A 165 8.55 5.17 -3.08
CA LEU A 165 9.87 4.59 -3.30
C LEU A 165 10.34 3.87 -2.03
N CYS A 166 10.55 2.56 -2.12
CA CYS A 166 11.10 1.76 -1.03
C CYS A 166 12.49 2.28 -0.65
N PRO A 167 12.73 2.76 0.59
CA PRO A 167 13.96 3.48 0.95
C PRO A 167 15.23 2.61 0.96
N ARG A 168 15.08 1.29 0.84
CA ARG A 168 16.18 0.34 0.68
C ARG A 168 15.68 -0.91 -0.04
N ALA A 169 16.52 -1.50 -0.89
CA ALA A 169 16.27 -2.83 -1.46
C ALA A 169 16.08 -3.85 -0.32
N GLY A 170 14.89 -4.48 -0.28
CA GLY A 170 14.47 -5.40 0.79
C GLY A 170 13.42 -4.85 1.76
N ALA A 171 13.23 -3.53 1.87
CA ALA A 171 12.26 -2.94 2.82
C ALA A 171 10.79 -3.24 2.47
N CYS A 172 10.49 -3.46 1.18
CA CYS A 172 9.16 -3.82 0.67
C CYS A 172 9.04 -5.30 0.28
N GLY A 173 10.03 -6.13 0.61
CA GLY A 173 9.94 -7.57 0.43
C GLY A 173 9.07 -8.18 1.52
N ALA A 174 8.16 -9.09 1.16
CA ALA A 174 7.46 -9.89 2.16
C ALA A 174 8.48 -10.66 2.99
N SER A 175 8.55 -10.39 4.30
CA SER A 175 9.36 -11.16 5.24
C SER A 175 8.72 -12.53 5.42
N GLY A 176 9.06 -13.47 4.54
CA GLY A 176 8.69 -14.87 4.66
C GLY A 176 9.41 -15.47 5.86
N ASN A 177 8.70 -15.61 6.97
CA ASN A 177 9.25 -16.21 8.18
C ASN A 177 9.46 -17.71 7.93
N ALA A 178 10.71 -18.14 7.80
CA ALA A 178 11.04 -19.53 7.54
C ALA A 178 10.84 -20.38 8.80
N ARG A 179 9.87 -21.30 8.75
CA ARG A 179 9.81 -22.47 9.63
C ARG A 179 9.09 -23.62 8.94
#